data_AF-A0A0F5PP84-F1
#
_entry.id   AF-A0A0F5PP84-F1
#
_cell.length_a   1.000
_cell.length_b   1.000
_cell.length_c   1.000
_cell.angle_alpha   90.00
_cell.angle_beta   90.00
_cell.angle_gamma   90.00
#
_symmetry.space_group_name_H-M   'P 1'
#
loop_
_entity.id
_entity.type
_entity.pdbx_description
1 polymer ?
#
loop_
_entity_poly.entity_id
_entity_poly.type
_entity_poly.pdbx_seq_one_letter_code
_entity_poly.pdbx_strand_id
1 'polypeptide(L)' 'MLSQYKELLEPGEFEVLMLNVVEGVSQKEIASMLHKTQSCISKMKKRALRKLEEFIKEV' A
#
# COMPACT_ATOMS: atom_id res chain seq x y z
N MET A 1 8.78 4.76 14.73
CA MET A 1 8.92 4.53 13.27
C MET A 1 7.82 3.64 12.70
N LEU A 2 7.74 2.33 12.99
CA LEU A 2 6.69 1.46 12.38
C LEU A 2 5.24 1.84 12.73
N SER A 3 4.99 2.37 13.92
CA SER A 3 3.67 2.85 14.34
C SER A 3 3.17 4.06 13.55
N GLN A 4 4.06 4.98 13.18
CA GLN A 4 3.72 6.20 12.43
C GLN A 4 3.28 5.88 10.99
N TYR A 5 3.81 4.81 10.40
CA TYR A 5 3.39 4.38 9.06
C TYR A 5 1.96 3.81 9.03
N LYS A 6 1.51 3.17 10.12
CA LYS A 6 0.13 2.69 10.25
C LYS A 6 -0.86 3.85 10.41
N GLU A 7 -0.43 4.97 10.97
CA GLU A 7 -1.25 6.18 11.12
C GLU A 7 -1.28 7.02 9.82
N LEU A 8 -0.22 6.95 9.01
CA LEU A 8 -0.10 7.67 7.74
C LEU A 8 -0.95 7.06 6.61
N LEU A 9 -1.07 5.72 6.60
CA LEU A 9 -1.72 4.98 5.52
C LEU A 9 -3.14 4.56 5.91
N GLU A 10 -4.06 4.61 4.95
CA GLU A 10 -5.36 3.96 5.13
C GLU A 10 -5.17 2.44 5.29
N PRO A 11 -6.04 1.73 6.04
CA PRO A 11 -5.87 0.29 6.28
C PRO A 11 -5.65 -0.54 5.01
N GLY A 12 -6.41 -0.24 3.95
CA GLY A 12 -6.25 -0.93 2.66
C GLY A 12 -4.96 -0.56 1.93
N GLU A 13 -4.43 0.65 2.10
CA GLU A 13 -3.14 1.04 1.52
C GLU A 13 -1.99 0.29 2.18
N PHE A 14 -2.04 0.19 3.51
CA PHE A 14 -1.06 -0.58 4.29
C PHE A 14 -1.08 -2.05 3.90
N GLU A 15 -2.27 -2.67 3.83
CA GLU A 15 -2.43 -4.07 3.43
C GLU A 15 -1.87 -4.33 2.02
N VAL A 16 -2.15 -3.46 1.04
CA VAL A 16 -1.61 -3.58 -0.32
C VAL A 16 -0.09 -3.49 -0.34
N LEU A 17 0.53 -2.63 0.47
CA LEU A 17 1.99 -2.55 0.55
C LEU A 17 2.61 -3.77 1.21
N MET A 18 2.01 -4.28 2.30
CA MET A 18 2.49 -5.50 2.96
C MET A 18 2.48 -6.67 1.99
N LEU A 19 1.34 -6.94 1.35
CA LEU A 19 1.21 -8.06 0.41
C LEU A 19 2.13 -7.89 -0.82
N ASN A 20 2.17 -6.70 -1.43
CA ASN A 20 2.89 -6.54 -2.70
C ASN A 20 4.39 -6.32 -2.55
N VAL A 21 4.83 -5.57 -1.53
CA VAL A 21 6.23 -5.14 -1.38
C VAL A 21 6.98 -6.05 -0.42
N VAL A 22 6.35 -6.43 0.70
CA VAL A 22 7.00 -7.26 1.72
C VAL A 22 6.87 -8.75 1.39
N GLU A 23 5.67 -9.20 1.05
CA GLU A 23 5.39 -10.62 0.79
C GLU A 23 5.54 -10.99 -0.70
N GLY A 24 5.70 -10.02 -1.59
CA GLY A 24 5.94 -10.25 -3.02
C GLY A 24 4.73 -10.77 -3.81
N VAL A 25 3.53 -10.72 -3.24
CA VAL A 25 2.27 -11.16 -3.88
C VAL A 25 1.95 -10.23 -5.05
N SER A 26 1.53 -10.79 -6.20
CA SER A 26 1.25 -9.95 -7.38
C SER A 26 -0.01 -9.09 -7.19
N GLN A 27 -0.07 -7.93 -7.85
CA GLN A 27 -1.26 -7.05 -7.78
C GLN A 27 -2.53 -7.73 -8.29
N LYS A 28 -2.40 -8.71 -9.19
CA LYS A 28 -3.53 -9.50 -9.70
C LYS A 28 -4.09 -10.41 -8.60
N GLU A 29 -3.22 -11.10 -7.88
CA GLU A 29 -3.62 -11.96 -6.75
C GLU A 29 -4.22 -11.13 -5.61
N ILE A 30 -3.60 -9.99 -5.27
CA ILE A 30 -4.13 -9.07 -4.25
C ILE A 30 -5.52 -8.56 -4.65
N ALA A 31 -5.74 -8.27 -5.93
CA ALA A 31 -7.05 -7.83 -6.43
C ALA A 31 -8.12 -8.91 -6.20
N SER A 32 -7.78 -10.18 -6.44
CA SER A 32 -8.66 -11.32 -6.13
C SER A 32 -8.90 -11.47 -4.62
N MET A 33 -7.86 -11.36 -3.80
CA MET A 33 -7.96 -11.48 -2.33
C MET A 33 -8.84 -10.40 -1.70
N LEU A 34 -8.73 -9.16 -2.20
CA LEU A 34 -9.43 -8.00 -1.65
C LEU A 34 -10.74 -7.68 -2.37
N HIS A 35 -11.20 -8.56 -3.27
CA HIS A 35 -12.40 -8.36 -4.11
C HIS A 35 -12.42 -6.99 -4.82
N LYS A 36 -11.28 -6.59 -5.36
CA LYS A 36 -11.07 -5.32 -6.07
C LYS A 36 -10.56 -5.56 -7.48
N THR A 37 -10.54 -4.53 -8.31
CA THR A 37 -9.86 -4.59 -9.61
C THR A 37 -8.36 -4.38 -9.44
N GLN A 38 -7.55 -4.95 -10.34
CA GLN A 38 -6.11 -4.70 -10.37
C GLN A 38 -5.78 -3.19 -10.50
N SER A 39 -6.60 -2.44 -11.23
CA SER A 39 -6.45 -0.99 -11.35
C SER A 39 -6.70 -0.25 -10.02
N CYS A 40 -7.60 -0.75 -9.18
CA CYS A 40 -7.82 -0.23 -7.84
C CYS A 40 -6.59 -0.46 -6.94
N ILE A 41 -6.06 -1.70 -6.94
CA ILE A 41 -4.83 -2.05 -6.20
C ILE A 41 -3.63 -1.18 -6.64
N SER A 42 -3.46 -1.00 -7.95
CA SER A 42 -2.42 -0.14 -8.51
C SER A 42 -2.52 1.31 -8.03
N LYS A 43 -3.74 1.87 -8.00
CA LYS A 43 -3.99 3.23 -7.49
C LYS A 43 -3.70 3.34 -6.00
N MET A 44 -4.13 2.36 -5.20
CA MET A 44 -3.87 2.30 -3.76
C MET A 44 -2.37 2.26 -3.49
N LYS A 45 -1.63 1.35 -4.15
CA LYS A 45 -0.16 1.27 -4.05
C LYS A 45 0.49 2.61 -4.38
N LYS A 46 0.11 3.25 -5.50
CA LYS A 46 0.70 4.52 -5.92
C LYS A 46 0.41 5.67 -4.94
N ARG A 47 -0.76 5.66 -4.30
CA ARG A 47 -1.11 6.66 -3.27
C ARG A 47 -0.30 6.44 -2.00
N ALA A 48 -0.23 5.19 -1.53
CA ALA A 48 0.53 4.81 -0.35
C ALA A 48 2.03 5.16 -0.48
N LEU A 49 2.64 4.83 -1.63
CA LEU A 49 4.05 5.16 -1.89
C LEU A 49 4.31 6.67 -1.91
N ARG A 50 3.36 7.48 -2.42
CA ARG A 50 3.51 8.95 -2.40
C ARG A 50 3.45 9.52 -0.99
N LYS A 51 2.53 9.05 -0.16
CA LYS A 51 2.47 9.45 1.26
C LYS A 51 3.77 9.11 1.98
N LEU A 52 4.33 7.93 1.72
CA LEU A 52 5.61 7.51 2.30
C LEU A 52 6.78 8.38 1.80
N GLU A 53 6.80 8.72 0.51
CA GLU A 53 7.82 9.60 -0.06
C GLU A 53 7.77 11.00 0.56
N GLU A 54 6.58 11.58 0.72
CA GLU A 54 6.38 12.88 1.38
C GLU A 54 6.83 12.83 2.84
N PHE A 55 6.42 11.81 3.58
CA PHE A 55 6.83 11.63 4.98
C PHE A 55 8.36 11.52 5.13
N ILE A 56 9.03 10.76 4.26
CA ILE A 56 10.50 10.63 4.30
C ILE A 56 11.19 11.95 3.96
N LYS A 57 10.61 12.80 3.10
CA LYS A 57 11.18 14.11 2.76
C LYS A 57 11.00 15.16 3.86
N GLU A 58 10.00 14.99 4.72
CA GLU A 58 9.72 15.89 5.86
C GLU A 58 10.54 15.55 7.12
N VAL A 59 11.17 14.36 7.17
CA VAL A 59 12.04 13.89 8.27
C VAL A 59 13.51 14.14 7.96
#